data_AF-A0A261RFA7-F1
#
_entry.id   AF-A0A261RFA7-F1
#
_cell.length_a   1.000
_cell.length_b   1.000
_cell.length_c   1.000
_cell.angle_alpha   90.00
_cell.angle_beta   90.00
_cell.angle_gamma   90.00
#
_symmetry.space_group_name_H-M   'P 1'
#
loop_
_entity.id
_entity.type
_entity.pdbx_description
1 polymer ?
#
loop_
_entity_poly.entity_id
_entity_poly.type
_entity_poly.pdbx_seq_one_letter_code
_entity_poly.pdbx_strand_id
1 'polypeptide(L)'
;MDDRELLERAARAAGKEFDPTSRDKRGLWVVKENTLYHQRELWNPLTNDGDAFRLAVALSLFDDLEHKASAYASERNYDIDPCKAFRHVITNAAAARGR
;
A
#
# COMPACT_ATOMS: atom_id res chain seq x y z
N MET A 1 4.11 -14.10 -1.99
CA MET A 1 3.84 -12.99 -1.07
C MET A 1 2.34 -12.99 -0.85
N ASP A 2 1.93 -13.16 0.41
CA ASP A 2 0.53 -12.93 0.77
C ASP A 2 0.27 -11.43 0.94
N ASP A 3 -1.00 -11.04 1.02
CA ASP A 3 -1.38 -9.62 1.17
C ASP A 3 -0.77 -9.01 2.44
N ARG A 4 -0.55 -9.80 3.50
CA ARG A 4 -0.01 -9.30 4.76
C ARG A 4 1.47 -8.95 4.63
N GLU A 5 2.29 -9.86 4.12
CA GLU A 5 3.72 -9.66 3.85
C GLU A 5 3.93 -8.48 2.90
N LEU A 6 3.06 -8.35 1.89
CA LEU A 6 3.06 -7.22 0.96
C LEU A 6 2.84 -5.89 1.67
N LEU A 7 1.82 -5.83 2.53
CA LEU A 7 1.51 -4.64 3.32
C LEU A 7 2.65 -4.29 4.30
N GLU A 8 3.22 -5.27 4.99
CA GLU A 8 4.29 -5.03 5.97
C GLU A 8 5.55 -4.45 5.30
N ARG A 9 5.93 -4.96 4.13
CA ARG A 9 7.07 -4.42 3.36
C ARG A 9 6.79 -3.02 2.84
N ALA A 10 5.59 -2.76 2.36
CA ALA A 10 5.19 -1.42 1.92
C ALA A 10 5.19 -0.41 3.09
N ALA A 11 4.70 -0.81 4.26
CA ALA A 11 4.73 0.01 5.48
C ALA A 11 6.17 0.34 5.91
N ARG A 12 7.07 -0.66 5.91
CA ARG A 12 8.49 -0.43 6.19
C ARG A 12 9.13 0.54 5.21
N ALA A 13 8.87 0.38 3.91
CA ALA A 13 9.37 1.30 2.89
C ALA A 13 8.95 2.75 3.19
N ALA A 14 7.70 2.93 3.60
CA ALA A 14 7.12 4.24 3.94
C ALA A 14 7.45 4.73 5.36
N GLY A 15 8.31 4.01 6.11
CA GLY A 15 8.68 4.39 7.48
C GLY A 15 7.54 4.33 8.49
N LYS A 16 6.48 3.56 8.22
CA LYS A 16 5.33 3.44 9.11
C LYS A 16 5.57 2.41 10.20
N GLU A 17 5.34 2.80 11.44
CA GLU A 17 5.27 1.89 12.58
C GLU A 17 3.91 1.17 12.60
N PHE A 18 3.92 -0.15 12.80
CA PHE A 18 2.72 -0.97 12.86
C PHE A 18 2.84 -2.08 13.91
N ASP A 19 1.70 -2.64 14.32
CA ASP A 19 1.64 -3.78 15.24
C ASP A 19 1.87 -5.12 14.51
N PRO A 20 3.01 -5.81 14.72
CA PRO A 20 3.30 -7.08 14.04
C PRO A 20 2.51 -8.26 14.61
N THR A 21 1.93 -8.11 15.81
CA THR A 21 1.13 -9.15 16.47
C THR A 21 -0.32 -9.14 16.01
N SER A 22 -0.79 -8.02 15.46
CA SER A 22 -2.13 -7.90 14.91
C SER A 22 -2.35 -8.87 13.74
N ARG A 23 -3.47 -9.60 13.78
CA ARG A 23 -3.92 -10.53 12.74
C ARG A 23 -5.17 -10.05 12.01
N ASP A 24 -5.43 -8.74 12.02
CA ASP A 24 -6.56 -8.18 11.30
C ASP A 24 -6.39 -8.41 9.78
N LYS A 25 -7.37 -9.08 9.17
CA LYS A 25 -7.35 -9.39 7.74
C LYS A 25 -7.63 -8.16 6.86
N ARG A 26 -8.13 -7.07 7.46
CA ARG A 26 -8.50 -5.85 6.74
C ARG A 26 -7.33 -4.90 6.49
N GLY A 27 -6.16 -5.12 7.11
CA GLY A 27 -5.00 -4.23 6.95
C GLY A 27 -4.00 -4.28 8.10
N LEU A 28 -3.14 -3.27 8.18
CA LEU A 28 -2.20 -3.04 9.28
C LEU A 28 -2.74 -1.98 10.23
N TRP A 29 -2.58 -2.19 11.54
CA TRP A 29 -2.76 -1.11 12.50
C TRP A 29 -1.47 -0.31 12.58
N VAL A 30 -1.45 0.87 11.95
CA VAL A 30 -0.31 1.78 11.92
C VAL A 30 -0.48 2.89 12.94
N VAL A 31 0.63 3.45 13.43
CA VAL A 31 0.60 4.64 14.28
C VAL A 31 0.23 5.85 13.41
N LYS A 32 -0.78 6.60 13.84
CA LYS A 32 -1.22 7.80 13.17
C LYS A 32 -0.25 8.93 13.45
N GLU A 33 0.37 9.43 12.38
CA GLU A 33 1.29 10.57 12.42
C GLU A 33 0.58 11.82 12.99
N ASN A 34 1.33 12.64 13.73
CA ASN A 34 0.87 13.91 14.31
C ASN A 34 -0.30 13.81 15.30
N THR A 35 -0.43 12.70 16.04
CA THR A 35 -1.40 12.58 17.13
C THR A 35 -0.74 12.56 18.51
N LEU A 36 -1.28 13.36 19.44
CA LEU A 36 -0.79 13.46 20.82
C LEU A 36 -0.95 12.16 21.62
N TYR A 37 -1.78 11.23 21.16
CA TYR A 37 -2.21 10.04 21.92
C TYR A 37 -1.84 8.72 21.27
N HIS A 38 -0.87 8.67 20.35
CA HIS A 38 -0.46 7.44 19.64
C HIS A 38 -1.67 6.69 19.08
N GLN A 39 -2.61 7.43 18.48
CA GLN A 39 -3.81 6.82 17.91
C GLN A 39 -3.37 5.85 16.81
N ARG A 40 -4.00 4.68 16.75
CA ARG A 40 -3.77 3.73 15.68
C ARG A 40 -4.90 3.84 14.66
N GLU A 41 -4.55 3.71 13.39
CA GLU A 41 -5.52 3.63 12.31
C GLU A 41 -5.29 2.37 11.48
N LEU A 42 -6.37 1.88 10.87
CA LEU A 42 -6.29 0.76 9.95
C LEU A 42 -5.82 1.29 8.60
N TRP A 43 -4.66 0.81 8.16
CA TRP A 43 -4.01 1.17 6.91
C TRP A 43 -4.04 -0.02 5.95
N ASN A 44 -4.59 0.20 4.76
CA ASN A 44 -4.62 -0.80 3.71
C ASN A 44 -4.64 -0.16 2.30
N PRO A 45 -3.48 0.11 1.69
CA PRO A 45 -3.38 0.63 0.32
C PRO A 45 -3.93 -0.32 -0.75
N LEU A 46 -4.26 -1.59 -0.46
CA LEU A 46 -4.90 -2.48 -1.44
C LEU A 46 -6.39 -2.17 -1.61
N THR A 47 -7.02 -1.58 -0.60
CA THR A 47 -8.47 -1.31 -0.59
C THR A 47 -8.82 0.15 -0.31
N ASN A 48 -7.86 0.97 0.12
CA ASN A 48 -8.05 2.39 0.43
C ASN A 48 -7.20 3.25 -0.52
N ASP A 49 -7.87 4.02 -1.39
CA ASP A 49 -7.20 4.90 -2.36
C ASP A 49 -6.37 6.00 -1.70
N GLY A 50 -6.81 6.51 -0.55
CA GLY A 50 -6.06 7.52 0.20
C GLY A 50 -4.75 6.97 0.75
N ASP A 51 -4.74 5.74 1.25
CA ASP A 51 -3.53 5.07 1.70
C ASP A 51 -2.58 4.79 0.54
N ALA A 52 -3.10 4.31 -0.59
CA ALA A 52 -2.32 4.07 -1.79
C ALA A 52 -1.71 5.36 -2.34
N PHE A 53 -2.49 6.44 -2.43
CA PHE A 53 -2.00 7.72 -2.91
C PHE A 53 -0.91 8.29 -2.00
N ARG A 54 -1.13 8.31 -0.68
CA ARG A 54 -0.11 8.75 0.29
C ARG A 54 1.16 7.90 0.20
N LEU A 55 1.02 6.59 0.00
CA LEU A 55 2.15 5.67 -0.19
C LEU A 55 2.95 6.01 -1.45
N ALA A 56 2.26 6.30 -2.55
CA ALA A 56 2.90 6.72 -3.80
C ALA A 56 3.64 8.05 -3.67
N VAL A 57 3.05 9.04 -2.97
CA VAL A 57 3.69 10.33 -2.67
C VAL A 57 4.92 10.14 -1.79
N ALA A 58 4.79 9.41 -0.68
CA ALA A 58 5.87 9.21 0.29
C ALA A 58 7.11 8.54 -0.32
N LEU A 59 6.92 7.72 -1.35
CA LEU A 59 7.98 6.95 -2.01
C LEU A 59 8.33 7.45 -3.42
N SER A 60 7.78 8.60 -3.82
CA SER A 60 7.98 9.20 -5.15
C SER A 60 7.77 8.19 -6.29
N LEU A 61 6.64 7.48 -6.27
CA LEU A 61 6.39 6.38 -7.22
C LEU A 61 5.83 6.86 -8.56
N PHE A 62 5.38 8.11 -8.69
CA PHE A 62 4.60 8.59 -9.83
C PHE A 62 5.33 8.61 -11.17
N ASP A 63 6.66 8.74 -11.18
CA ASP A 63 7.45 8.77 -12.41
C ASP A 63 7.32 7.46 -13.23
N ASP A 64 6.84 6.39 -12.59
CA ASP A 64 6.81 5.02 -13.12
C ASP A 64 5.39 4.42 -13.24
N LEU A 65 4.33 5.13 -12.82
CA LEU A 65 3.03 4.49 -12.53
C LEU A 65 2.11 4.31 -13.74
N GLU A 66 2.07 5.24 -14.68
CA GLU A 66 1.08 5.22 -15.78
C GLU A 66 1.27 3.98 -16.69
N HIS A 67 2.52 3.72 -17.10
CA HIS A 67 2.82 2.58 -17.97
C HIS A 67 2.73 1.23 -17.23
N LYS A 68 3.08 1.18 -15.93
CA LYS A 68 3.00 -0.04 -15.12
C LYS A 68 1.56 -0.42 -14.77
N ALA A 69 0.68 0.57 -14.54
CA ALA A 69 -0.72 0.32 -14.24
C ALA A 69 -1.48 -0.29 -15.43
N SER A 70 -1.24 0.21 -16.64
CA SER A 70 -1.86 -0.32 -17.86
C SER A 70 -1.42 -1.77 -18.15
N ALA A 71 -0.13 -2.06 -18.05
CA ALA A 71 0.38 -3.42 -18.20
C ALA A 71 -0.20 -4.38 -17.16
N TYR A 72 -0.22 -3.99 -15.88
CA TYR A 72 -0.75 -4.81 -14.79
C TYR A 72 -2.26 -5.07 -14.90
N ALA A 73 -3.04 -4.11 -15.41
CA ALA A 73 -4.48 -4.28 -15.63
C ALA A 73 -4.77 -5.37 -16.69
N SER A 74 -4.00 -5.36 -17.78
CA SER A 74 -4.14 -6.32 -18.88
C SER A 74 -3.77 -7.76 -18.49
N GLU A 75 -2.71 -7.96 -17.70
CA GLU A 75 -2.21 -9.29 -17.32
C GLU A 75 -3.12 -10.03 -16.33
N ARG A 76 -3.88 -9.30 -15.52
CA ARG A 76 -4.72 -9.88 -14.45
C ARG A 76 -6.22 -9.81 -14.72
N ASN A 77 -6.61 -9.45 -15.95
CA ASN A 77 -8.02 -9.28 -16.33
C ASN A 77 -8.75 -8.28 -15.40
N TYR A 78 -8.03 -7.23 -14.98
CA TYR A 78 -8.55 -6.16 -14.12
C TYR A 78 -9.21 -5.03 -14.92
N ASP A 79 -9.53 -5.24 -16.20
CA ASP A 79 -10.27 -4.28 -17.04
C ASP A 79 -11.60 -3.82 -16.42
N ILE A 80 -12.11 -4.56 -15.42
CA ILE A 80 -13.33 -4.25 -14.67
C ILE A 80 -13.10 -3.26 -13.52
N ASP A 81 -11.88 -3.15 -12.96
CA ASP A 81 -11.55 -2.21 -11.87
C ASP A 81 -10.11 -1.65 -11.97
N PRO A 82 -9.91 -0.61 -12.80
CA PRO A 82 -8.61 0.06 -12.95
C PRO A 82 -8.06 0.65 -11.65
N CYS A 83 -8.92 1.10 -10.74
CA CYS A 83 -8.50 1.65 -9.44
C CYS A 83 -7.84 0.57 -8.58
N LYS A 84 -8.42 -0.64 -8.57
CA LYS A 84 -7.80 -1.79 -7.89
C LYS A 84 -6.46 -2.16 -8.51
N ALA A 85 -6.35 -2.18 -9.84
CA ALA A 85 -5.07 -2.42 -10.50
C ALA A 85 -4.01 -1.39 -10.05
N PHE A 86 -4.37 -0.11 -10.04
CA PHE A 86 -3.49 0.98 -9.65
C PHE A 86 -2.99 0.86 -8.20
N ARG A 87 -3.91 0.61 -7.26
CA ARG A 87 -3.60 0.36 -5.84
C ARG A 87 -2.59 -0.79 -5.66
N HIS A 88 -2.80 -1.88 -6.38
CA HIS A 88 -1.88 -3.02 -6.32
C HIS A 88 -0.50 -2.69 -6.91
N VAL A 89 -0.42 -1.96 -8.03
CA VAL A 89 0.88 -1.56 -8.62
C VAL A 89 1.67 -0.70 -7.65
N ILE A 90 1.03 0.31 -7.03
CA ILE A 90 1.67 1.15 -6.01
C ILE A 90 2.18 0.30 -4.85
N THR A 91 1.32 -0.56 -4.30
CA THR A 91 1.67 -1.34 -3.10
C THR A 91 2.81 -2.31 -3.38
N ASN A 92 2.82 -2.96 -4.55
CA ASN A 92 3.92 -3.82 -4.99
C ASN A 92 5.23 -3.03 -5.18
N ALA A 93 5.17 -1.86 -5.83
CA ALA A 93 6.34 -1.02 -6.04
C ALA A 93 6.92 -0.48 -4.72
N ALA A 94 6.07 -0.20 -3.74
CA ALA A 94 6.49 0.15 -2.38
C ALA A 94 7.15 -1.02 -1.66
N ALA A 95 6.51 -2.20 -1.64
CA ALA A 95 7.03 -3.39 -0.99
C ALA A 95 8.38 -3.88 -1.58
N ALA A 96 8.61 -3.61 -2.86
CA ALA A 96 9.90 -3.87 -3.51
C ALA A 96 11.04 -3.02 -2.93
N ARG A 97 10.75 -1.80 -2.45
CA ARG A 97 11.72 -0.90 -1.81
C ARG A 97 11.97 -1.21 -0.33
N GLY A 98 10.98 -1.73 0.39
CA GLY A 98 11.06 -2.03 1.83
C GLY A 98 11.53 -3.45 2.17
N ARG A 99 12.58 -3.94 1.50
CA ARG A 99 13.18 -5.27 1.78
C ARG A 99 13.73 -5.36 3.20
#